data_AF-A0A9X2CU44-F1
#
_entry.id   AF-A0A9X2CU44-F1
#
_cell.length_a   1.000
_cell.length_b   1.000
_cell.length_c   1.000
_cell.angle_alpha   90.00
_cell.angle_beta   90.00
_cell.angle_gamma   90.00
#
_symmetry.space_group_name_H-M   'P 1'
#
loop_
_entity.id
_entity.type
_entity.pdbx_description
1 polymer ?
#
loop_
_entity_poly.entity_id
_entity_poly.type
_entity_poly.pdbx_seq_one_letter_code
_entity_poly.pdbx_strand_id
1 'polypeptide(L)'
;MQIYFSPEFLKEDAQVLNVVTDSNKPVGYMAFLMEEEKKKMYVYGQLQEEGVYEDFKDLVKPYLEGLKKLKPDLEVYSYLSVGGKKVELGEGEGEEDKEE
;
A
#
# COMPACT_ATOMS: atom_id res chain seq x y z
N MET A 1 -8.97 -10.04 -12.62
CA MET A 1 -10.18 -9.28 -12.19
C MET A 1 -9.68 -7.90 -11.91
N GLN A 2 -10.16 -6.86 -12.60
CA GLN A 2 -9.56 -5.54 -12.44
C GLN A 2 -9.94 -4.93 -11.09
N ILE A 3 -8.97 -4.28 -10.46
CA ILE A 3 -9.12 -3.60 -9.18
C ILE A 3 -8.67 -2.14 -9.28
N TYR A 4 -9.27 -1.30 -8.43
CA TYR A 4 -9.08 0.14 -8.44
C TYR A 4 -9.01 0.67 -7.01
N PHE A 5 -8.30 1.79 -6.82
CA PHE A 5 -8.41 2.54 -5.58
C PHE A 5 -9.67 3.40 -5.58
N SER A 6 -10.41 3.33 -4.47
CA SER A 6 -11.53 4.20 -4.15
C SER A 6 -11.19 4.96 -2.87
N PRO A 7 -10.94 6.27 -2.92
CA PRO A 7 -10.68 7.06 -1.72
C PRO A 7 -11.83 6.96 -0.72
N GLU A 8 -11.52 6.67 0.54
CA GLU A 8 -12.50 6.58 1.63
C GLU A 8 -12.24 7.66 2.69
N PHE A 9 -10.98 7.89 3.03
CA PHE A 9 -10.57 8.88 4.01
C PHE A 9 -9.31 9.61 3.53
N LEU A 10 -9.34 10.94 3.55
CA LEU A 10 -8.22 11.78 3.13
C LEU A 10 -8.01 12.92 4.13
N LYS A 11 -6.83 12.92 4.75
CA LYS A 11 -6.26 13.98 5.58
C LYS A 11 -4.85 14.28 5.10
N GLU A 12 -4.28 15.34 5.64
CA GLU A 12 -2.91 15.78 5.32
C GLU A 12 -1.87 14.73 5.74
N ASP A 13 -2.08 14.11 6.90
CA ASP A 13 -1.20 13.14 7.55
C ASP A 13 -1.66 11.69 7.40
N ALA A 14 -2.85 11.44 6.86
CA ALA A 14 -3.41 10.09 6.78
C ALA A 14 -4.34 9.91 5.58
N GLN A 15 -4.27 8.74 4.94
CA GLN A 15 -5.14 8.37 3.83
C GLN A 15 -5.58 6.91 3.96
N VAL A 16 -6.85 6.64 3.66
CA VAL A 16 -7.37 5.28 3.48
C VAL A 16 -8.01 5.19 2.10
N LEU A 17 -7.55 4.22 1.32
CA LEU A 17 -8.09 3.89 0.01
C LEU A 17 -8.67 2.49 0.07
N ASN A 18 -9.96 2.35 -0.20
CA ASN A 18 -10.53 1.04 -0.46
C ASN A 18 -9.98 0.50 -1.78
N VAL A 19 -9.82 -0.81 -1.86
CA VAL A 19 -9.54 -1.51 -3.12
C VAL A 19 -10.84 -2.18 -3.54
N VAL A 20 -11.36 -1.80 -4.70
CA VAL A 20 -12.65 -2.26 -5.22
C VAL A 20 -12.50 -2.90 -6.59
N THR A 21 -13.42 -3.79 -6.93
CA THR A 21 -13.55 -4.35 -8.29
C THR A 21 -14.22 -3.36 -9.26
N ASP A 22 -14.25 -3.72 -10.54
CA ASP A 22 -15.06 -3.08 -11.59
C ASP A 22 -16.57 -2.97 -11.26
N SER A 23 -17.09 -3.90 -10.47
CA SER A 23 -18.45 -3.93 -9.94
C SER A 23 -18.61 -3.18 -8.61
N ASN A 24 -17.61 -2.41 -8.20
CA ASN A 24 -17.56 -1.65 -6.96
C ASN A 24 -17.69 -2.51 -5.69
N LYS A 25 -17.29 -3.79 -5.75
CA LYS A 25 -17.22 -4.68 -4.59
C LYS A 25 -15.90 -4.41 -3.86
N PRO A 26 -15.90 -4.13 -2.54
CA PRO A 26 -14.67 -3.99 -1.77
C PRO A 26 -13.97 -5.35 -1.63
N VAL A 27 -12.67 -5.37 -1.89
CA VAL A 27 -11.82 -6.56 -1.79
C VAL A 27 -10.61 -6.36 -0.87
N GLY A 28 -10.44 -5.14 -0.36
CA GLY A 28 -9.36 -4.78 0.55
C GLY A 28 -9.27 -3.28 0.78
N TYR A 29 -8.17 -2.86 1.41
CA TYR A 29 -7.86 -1.45 1.62
C TYR A 29 -6.35 -1.22 1.71
N MET A 30 -5.98 0.05 1.57
CA MET A 30 -4.66 0.62 1.82
C MET A 30 -4.79 1.73 2.86
N ALA A 31 -3.89 1.76 3.83
CA ALA A 31 -3.74 2.86 4.78
C ALA A 31 -2.34 3.46 4.65
N PHE A 32 -2.28 4.78 4.61
CA PHE A 32 -1.06 5.57 4.56
C PHE A 32 -1.06 6.50 5.77
N LEU A 33 -0.03 6.43 6.60
CA LEU A 33 0.14 7.28 7.77
C LEU A 33 1.47 8.02 7.61
N MET A 34 1.42 9.34 7.57
CA MET A 34 2.58 10.21 7.40
C MET A 34 2.92 10.84 8.75
N GLU A 35 4.15 10.62 9.20
CA GLU A 35 4.73 11.30 10.35
C GLU A 35 5.75 12.30 9.82
N GLU A 36 5.30 13.54 9.59
CA GLU A 36 6.10 14.57 8.92
C GLU A 36 7.33 14.97 9.75
N GLU A 37 7.21 15.03 11.09
CA GLU A 37 8.32 15.42 11.96
C GLU A 37 9.48 14.42 11.89
N LYS A 38 9.16 13.12 11.77
CA LYS A 38 10.16 12.05 11.67
C LYS A 38 10.49 11.68 10.24
N LYS A 39 9.86 12.34 9.26
CA LYS A 39 9.97 12.03 7.83
C LYS A 39 9.71 10.55 7.53
N LYS A 40 8.66 9.96 8.14
CA LYS A 40 8.30 8.55 7.92
C LYS A 40 6.92 8.43 7.29
N MET A 41 6.77 7.42 6.43
CA MET A 41 5.47 7.00 5.93
C MET A 41 5.27 5.51 6.19
N TYR A 42 4.17 5.18 6.86
CA TYR A 42 3.76 3.80 7.09
C TYR A 42 2.63 3.44 6.12
N VAL A 43 2.81 2.34 5.41
CA VAL A 43 1.90 1.84 4.38
C VAL A 43 1.45 0.45 4.76
N TYR A 44 0.14 0.29 4.94
CA TYR A 44 -0.48 -1.01 5.20
C TYR A 44 -1.47 -1.33 4.10
N GLY A 45 -1.39 -2.53 3.55
CA GLY A 45 -2.28 -3.00 2.50
C GLY A 45 -2.78 -4.39 2.81
N GLN A 46 -4.10 -4.59 2.72
CA GLN A 46 -4.70 -5.89 2.98
C GLN A 46 -5.84 -6.15 2.02
N LEU A 47 -5.70 -7.22 1.22
CA LEU A 47 -6.73 -7.72 0.32
C LEU A 47 -7.09 -9.16 0.68
N GLN A 48 -8.36 -9.52 0.47
CA GLN A 48 -8.86 -10.87 0.72
C GLN A 48 -8.72 -11.79 -0.50
N GLU A 49 -8.93 -11.25 -1.70
CA GLU A 49 -9.04 -12.03 -2.93
C GLU A 49 -7.64 -12.37 -3.51
N GLU A 50 -7.22 -13.63 -3.43
CA GLU A 50 -5.89 -14.06 -3.95
C GLU A 50 -5.72 -13.86 -5.47
N GLY A 51 -6.82 -13.91 -6.22
CA GLY A 51 -6.81 -13.81 -7.68
C GLY A 51 -6.42 -12.45 -8.26
N VAL A 52 -6.12 -11.46 -7.41
CA VAL A 52 -5.68 -10.11 -7.82
C VAL A 52 -4.30 -9.75 -7.31
N TYR A 53 -3.48 -10.74 -6.91
CA TYR A 53 -2.14 -10.49 -6.36
C TYR A 53 -1.23 -9.65 -7.28
N GLU A 54 -1.08 -10.03 -8.55
CA GLU A 54 -0.24 -9.27 -9.49
C GLU A 54 -0.88 -7.93 -9.86
N ASP A 55 -2.20 -7.90 -10.10
CA ASP A 55 -2.94 -6.66 -10.36
C ASP A 55 -2.77 -5.66 -9.19
N PHE A 56 -2.70 -6.15 -7.95
CA PHE A 56 -2.47 -5.33 -6.77
C PHE A 56 -1.05 -4.78 -6.69
N LYS A 57 -0.03 -5.59 -7.02
CA LYS A 57 1.35 -5.11 -7.12
C LYS A 57 1.49 -4.01 -8.16
N ASP A 58 0.90 -4.23 -9.34
CA ASP A 58 0.93 -3.28 -10.46
C ASP A 58 0.17 -2.00 -10.14
N LEU A 59 -0.85 -2.06 -9.28
CA LEU A 59 -1.58 -0.89 -8.80
C LEU A 59 -0.81 -0.10 -7.72
N VAL A 60 -0.23 -0.80 -6.74
CA VAL A 60 0.42 -0.17 -5.57
C VAL A 60 1.79 0.41 -5.92
N LYS A 61 2.60 -0.29 -6.71
CA LYS A 61 3.96 0.13 -7.02
C LYS A 61 4.05 1.55 -7.62
N PRO A 62 3.34 1.90 -8.71
CA PRO A 62 3.38 3.25 -9.26
C PRO A 62 2.79 4.30 -8.31
N TYR A 63 1.84 3.92 -7.45
CA TYR A 63 1.27 4.82 -6.45
C TYR A 63 2.31 5.21 -5.40
N LEU A 64 3.05 4.23 -4.86
CA LEU A 64 4.14 4.47 -3.91
C LEU A 64 5.28 5.26 -4.56
N GLU A 65 5.64 4.96 -5.81
CA GLU A 65 6.63 5.75 -6.56
C GLU A 65 6.18 7.21 -6.73
N GLY A 66 4.89 7.45 -6.97
CA GLY A 66 4.31 8.78 -7.03
C GLY A 66 4.44 9.53 -5.70
N LEU A 67 4.14 8.87 -4.58
CA LEU A 67 4.29 9.45 -3.25
C LEU A 67 5.76 9.78 -2.91
N LYS A 68 6.68 8.86 -3.23
CA LYS A 68 8.13 9.10 -3.05
C LYS A 68 8.62 10.28 -3.88
N LYS A 69 8.10 10.50 -5.09
CA LYS A 69 8.45 11.68 -5.90
C LYS A 69 7.96 13.00 -5.29
N LEU A 70 6.78 13.00 -4.65
CA LEU A 70 6.21 14.19 -4.00
C LEU A 70 6.92 14.54 -2.71
N LYS A 71 7.34 13.53 -1.94
CA LYS A 71 8.03 13.68 -0.65
C LYS A 71 9.29 12.79 -0.63
N PRO A 72 10.36 13.18 -1.34
CA PRO A 72 11.56 12.34 -1.53
C PRO A 72 12.35 12.07 -0.24
N ASP A 73 12.14 12.91 0.77
CA ASP A 73 12.77 12.78 2.08
C ASP A 73 12.07 11.75 3.00
N LEU A 74 10.91 11.22 2.60
CA LEU A 74 10.17 10.26 3.43
C LEU A 74 10.75 8.86 3.32
N GLU A 75 11.06 8.28 4.48
CA GLU A 75 11.37 6.88 4.62
C GLU A 75 10.08 6.06 4.62
N VAL A 76 9.96 5.12 3.68
CA VAL A 76 8.73 4.33 3.49
C VAL A 76 8.87 2.97 4.15
N TYR A 77 7.96 2.71 5.09
CA TYR A 77 7.78 1.42 5.74
C TYR A 77 6.49 0.81 5.22
N SER A 78 6.56 -0.39 4.63
CA SER A 78 5.39 -1.01 4.04
C SER A 78 5.19 -2.46 4.47
N TYR A 79 3.92 -2.80 4.71
CA TYR A 79 3.47 -4.18 4.85
C TYR A 79 2.20 -4.39 4.02
N LEU A 80 2.30 -5.26 3.04
CA LEU A 80 1.23 -5.53 2.09
C LEU A 80 0.92 -7.03 2.10
N SER A 81 -0.36 -7.38 2.10
CA SER A 81 -0.80 -8.77 2.09
C SER A 81 -2.04 -8.98 1.22
N VAL A 82 -2.09 -10.14 0.56
CA VAL A 82 -3.23 -10.60 -0.24
C VAL A 82 -3.52 -12.05 0.16
N GLY A 83 -4.73 -12.33 0.61
CA GLY A 83 -5.13 -13.67 1.09
C GLY A 83 -4.26 -14.18 2.25
N GLY A 84 -3.70 -13.26 3.06
CA GLY A 84 -2.80 -13.60 4.16
C GLY A 84 -1.35 -13.87 3.76
N LYS A 85 -1.01 -13.79 2.46
CA LYS A 85 0.38 -13.90 1.97
C LYS A 85 1.00 -12.52 1.84
N LYS A 86 2.25 -12.36 2.30
CA LYS A 86 3.03 -11.12 2.13
C LYS A 86 3.23 -10.84 0.64
N VAL A 87 3.11 -9.57 0.26
CA VAL A 87 3.39 -9.07 -1.09
C VAL A 87 4.80 -8.52 -1.13
N GLU A 88 5.57 -8.96 -2.12
CA GLU A 88 6.92 -8.44 -2.36
C GLU A 88 6.88 -7.45 -3.53
N LEU A 89 7.27 -6.20 -3.25
CA LEU A 89 7.29 -5.11 -4.24
C LEU A 89 8.66 -4.94 -4.91
N GLY A 90 9.41 -6.02 -5.16
CA GLY A 90 10.73 -5.96 -5.80
C GLY A 90 11.79 -5.18 -4.99
N GLU A 91 13.02 -5.13 -5.52
CA GLU A 91 14.21 -4.72 -4.73
C GLU A 91 14.18 -3.26 -4.26
N GLY A 92 14.00 -3.11 -2.95
CA GLY A 92 14.21 -1.86 -2.23
C GLY A 92 13.07 -1.50 -1.28
N GLU A 93 12.87 -2.28 -0.22
CA GLU A 93 12.59 -1.78 1.15
C GLU A 93 12.25 -2.90 2.15
N GLY A 94 12.92 -2.84 3.31
CA GLY A 94 12.62 -3.60 4.52
C GLY A 94 13.64 -4.71 4.80
N GLU A 95 14.73 -4.35 5.50
CA GLU A 95 15.63 -5.29 6.15
C GLU A 95 14.83 -6.41 6.83
N GLU A 96 15.30 -7.64 6.62
CA GLU A 96 14.85 -8.82 7.35
C GLU A 96 14.92 -8.50 8.85
N ASP A 97 13.76 -8.50 9.53
CA ASP A 97 13.70 -8.77 10.96
C ASP A 97 14.30 -10.17 11.17
N LYS A 98 15.63 -10.22 11.30
CA LYS A 98 16.32 -11.36 11.89
C LYS A 98 16.00 -11.30 13.37
N GLU A 99 14.97 -12.04 13.78
CA GLU A 99 14.76 -12.40 15.17
C GLU A 99 16.03 -13.14 15.66
N GLU A 100 16.75 -12.54 16.62
CA GLU A 100 17.72 -13.22 17.49
C GLU A 100 17.01 -13.95 18.64
#